data_AF-A0A0N0MHA3-F1
#
_entry.id   AF-A0A0N0MHA3-F1
#
_cell.length_a   1.000
_cell.length_b   1.000
_cell.length_c   1.000
_cell.angle_alpha   90.00
_cell.angle_beta   90.00
_cell.angle_gamma   90.00
#
_symmetry.space_group_name_H-M   'P 1'
#
loop_
_entity.id
_entity.type
_entity.pdbx_description
1 polymer ?
#
loop_
_entity_poly.entity_id
_entity_poly.type
_entity_poly.pdbx_seq_one_letter_code
_entity_poly.pdbx_strand_id
1 'polypeptide(L)'
;MTAEIAVNEFADIVTEAVRARKEARGLKAAIHDTARLLGLTERRVRACIYREIRSVTAGEWLRVRARFAAHLEAEQRRHIAEAELLSARLDALKKEAA
;
A
#
# COMPACT_ATOMS: atom_id res chain seq x y z
N MET A 1 20.12 12.06 6.50
CA MET A 1 18.70 12.26 6.13
C MET A 1 18.20 13.48 6.89
N THR A 2 17.77 14.54 6.21
CA THR A 2 17.21 15.74 6.88
C THR A 2 15.76 15.49 7.30
N ALA A 3 15.25 16.30 8.23
CA ALA A 3 13.85 16.19 8.68
C ALA A 3 12.85 16.41 7.54
N GLU A 4 13.17 17.29 6.60
CA GLU A 4 12.34 17.61 5.42
C GLU A 4 12.25 16.42 4.44
N ILE A 5 13.37 15.75 4.17
CA ILE A 5 13.39 14.54 3.33
C ILE A 5 12.51 13.45 3.94
N ALA A 6 12.61 13.22 5.25
CA ALA A 6 11.82 12.21 5.95
C ALA A 6 10.32 12.52 5.92
N VAL A 7 9.93 13.80 6.01
CA VAL A 7 8.52 14.23 5.90
C VAL A 7 7.99 13.97 4.48
N ASN A 8 8.77 14.30 3.45
CA ASN A 8 8.35 14.12 2.07
C ASN A 8 8.20 12.63 1.71
N GLU A 9 9.20 11.81 2.02
CA GLU A 9 9.14 10.36 1.80
C GLU A 9 7.97 9.72 2.55
N PHE A 10 7.69 10.18 3.79
CA PHE A 10 6.53 9.72 4.55
C PHE A 10 5.22 10.05 3.83
N ALA A 11 5.04 11.30 3.39
CA ALA A 11 3.85 11.69 2.65
C ALA A 11 3.71 10.94 1.32
N ASP A 12 4.82 10.66 0.64
CA ASP A 12 4.81 9.92 -0.63
C ASP A 12 4.31 8.49 -0.45
N ILE A 13 4.84 7.74 0.52
CA ILE A 13 4.41 6.36 0.80
C ILE A 13 2.91 6.32 1.14
N VAL A 14 2.45 7.23 2.00
CA VAL A 14 1.03 7.27 2.39
C VAL A 14 0.15 7.63 1.19
N THR A 15 0.58 8.60 0.37
CA THR A 15 -0.17 9.03 -0.82
C THR A 15 -0.28 7.90 -1.84
N GLU A 16 0.80 7.16 -2.06
CA GLU A 16 0.82 6.03 -2.98
C GLU A 16 -0.09 4.91 -2.50
N ALA A 17 -0.06 4.58 -1.20
CA ALA A 17 -0.97 3.61 -0.61
C ALA A 17 -2.45 4.00 -0.80
N VAL A 18 -2.79 5.29 -0.73
CA VAL A 18 -4.16 5.78 -1.02
C VAL A 18 -4.48 5.67 -2.50
N ARG A 19 -3.57 6.07 -3.41
CA ARG A 19 -3.78 5.99 -4.86
C ARG A 19 -4.07 4.57 -5.32
N ALA A 20 -3.28 3.59 -4.88
CA ALA A 20 -3.46 2.18 -5.20
C ALA A 20 -4.85 1.62 -4.80
N ARG A 21 -5.54 2.26 -3.85
CA ARG A 21 -6.87 1.84 -3.37
C ARG A 21 -8.02 2.69 -3.92
N LYS A 22 -7.70 3.88 -4.42
CA LYS A 22 -8.69 4.89 -4.82
C LYS A 22 -9.56 4.42 -5.98
N GLU A 23 -8.96 3.77 -6.98
CA GLU A 23 -9.66 3.40 -8.21
C GLU A 23 -10.77 2.38 -7.97
N ALA A 24 -10.57 1.44 -7.05
CA ALA A 24 -11.53 0.38 -6.79
C ALA A 24 -12.75 0.83 -5.94
N ARG A 25 -12.59 1.79 -5.03
CA ARG A 25 -13.59 2.08 -3.98
C ARG A 25 -13.82 3.57 -3.68
N GLY A 26 -13.15 4.46 -4.40
CA GLY A 26 -13.22 5.90 -4.18
C GLY A 26 -12.34 6.41 -3.03
N LEU A 27 -12.19 7.73 -2.96
CA LEU A 27 -11.21 8.39 -2.07
C LEU A 27 -11.48 8.16 -0.58
N LYS A 28 -12.74 8.22 -0.14
CA LYS A 28 -13.09 8.06 1.28
C LYS A 28 -12.70 6.67 1.80
N ALA A 29 -13.07 5.62 1.06
CA ALA A 29 -12.72 4.25 1.40
C ALA A 29 -11.20 4.04 1.37
N ALA A 30 -10.52 4.59 0.36
CA ALA A 30 -9.07 4.49 0.25
C ALA A 30 -8.32 5.15 1.43
N ILE A 31 -8.80 6.29 1.93
CA ILE A 31 -8.24 6.94 3.13
C ILE A 31 -8.41 6.05 4.36
N HIS A 32 -9.62 5.52 4.57
CA HIS A 32 -9.92 4.63 5.69
C HIS A 32 -9.07 3.35 5.64
N ASP A 33 -8.98 2.71 4.48
CA ASP A 33 -8.24 1.45 4.32
C ASP A 33 -6.73 1.67 4.49
N THR A 34 -6.18 2.77 3.97
CA THR A 34 -4.77 3.14 4.19
C THR A 34 -4.48 3.46 5.65
N ALA A 35 -5.39 4.15 6.35
CA ALA A 35 -5.27 4.42 7.78
C ALA A 35 -5.12 3.12 8.57
N ARG A 36 -5.99 2.14 8.30
CA ARG A 36 -5.93 0.80 8.92
C ARG A 36 -4.67 0.03 8.55
N LEU A 37 -4.27 0.05 7.28
CA LEU A 37 -3.07 -0.61 6.78
C LEU A 37 -1.82 -0.12 7.51
N LEU A 38 -1.61 1.20 7.48
CA LEU A 38 -0.37 1.84 7.95
C LEU A 38 -0.39 2.15 9.45
N GLY A 39 -1.52 1.94 10.13
CA GLY A 39 -1.64 2.24 11.55
C GLY A 39 -1.70 3.73 11.85
N LEU A 40 -2.30 4.50 10.95
CA LEU A 40 -2.44 5.94 11.05
C LEU A 40 -3.91 6.29 11.32
N THR A 41 -4.16 7.53 11.75
CA THR A 41 -5.52 8.08 11.76
C THR A 41 -5.87 8.59 10.36
N GLU A 42 -7.16 8.60 10.00
CA GLU A 42 -7.59 9.20 8.73
C GLU A 42 -7.14 10.66 8.59
N ARG A 43 -7.13 11.41 9.70
CA ARG A 43 -6.63 12.79 9.73
C ARG A 43 -5.16 12.86 9.31
N ARG A 44 -4.32 11.95 9.82
CA ARG A 44 -2.90 11.89 9.47
C ARG A 44 -2.70 11.51 8.01
N VAL A 45 -3.50 10.58 7.49
CA VAL A 45 -3.50 10.20 6.07
C VAL A 45 -3.88 11.39 5.18
N ARG A 46 -4.94 12.14 5.53
CA ARG A 46 -5.33 13.36 4.80
C ARG A 46 -4.21 14.39 4.79
N ALA A 47 -3.58 14.64 5.94
CA ALA A 47 -2.47 15.58 6.02
C ALA A 47 -1.30 15.18 5.12
N CYS A 48 -1.06 13.88 4.90
CA CYS A 48 -0.05 13.42 3.93
C CYS A 48 -0.47 13.74 2.49
N ILE A 49 -1.71 13.42 2.11
CA ILE A 49 -2.24 13.65 0.75
C ILE A 49 -2.19 15.14 0.39
N TYR A 50 -2.58 16.02 1.33
CA TYR A 50 -2.63 17.46 1.13
C TYR A 50 -1.30 18.16 1.45
N ARG A 51 -0.23 17.42 1.77
CA ARG A 51 1.09 17.96 2.14
C ARG A 51 1.06 18.93 3.33
N GLU A 52 0.19 18.69 4.29
CA GLU A 52 0.00 19.49 5.50
C GLU A 52 0.78 18.95 6.72
N ILE A 53 1.50 17.83 6.56
CA ILE A 53 2.34 17.28 7.63
C ILE A 53 3.58 18.16 7.87
N ARG A 54 3.83 18.53 9.13
CA ARG A 54 4.96 19.40 9.52
C ARG A 54 6.17 18.64 10.06
N SER A 55 5.94 17.44 10.59
CA SER A 55 6.98 16.63 11.21
C SER A 55 6.54 15.17 11.24
N VAL A 56 7.52 14.28 11.29
CA VAL A 56 7.37 12.83 11.44
C VAL A 56 8.40 12.39 12.47
N THR A 57 7.97 11.59 13.45
CA THR A 57 8.90 11.02 14.43
C THR A 57 9.60 9.79 13.85
N ALA A 58 10.83 9.50 14.26
CA ALA A 58 11.53 8.29 13.82
C ALA A 58 10.73 7.01 14.11
N GLY A 59 10.05 6.93 15.27
CA GLY A 59 9.20 5.80 15.62
C GLY A 59 7.96 5.66 14.73
N GLU A 60 7.30 6.76 14.37
CA GLU A 60 6.19 6.73 13.41
C GLU A 60 6.66 6.28 12.03
N TRP A 61 7.81 6.80 11.57
CA TRP A 61 8.39 6.43 10.29
C TRP A 61 8.70 4.94 10.18
N LEU A 62 9.40 4.40 11.18
CA LEU A 62 9.75 2.98 11.22
C LEU A 62 8.51 2.08 11.24
N ARG A 63 7.47 2.44 12.01
CA ARG A 63 6.21 1.67 12.03
C ARG A 63 5.51 1.66 10.68
N VAL A 64 5.40 2.81 10.01
CA VAL A 64 4.77 2.89 8.69
C VAL A 64 5.54 2.06 7.67
N ARG A 65 6.88 2.17 7.65
CA ARG A 65 7.72 1.36 6.75
C ARG A 65 7.55 -0.14 7.00
N ALA A 66 7.58 -0.58 8.26
CA ALA A 66 7.42 -2.00 8.60
C ALA A 66 6.06 -2.53 8.15
N ARG A 67 4.97 -1.79 8.39
CA ARG A 67 3.62 -2.20 7.98
C ARG A 67 3.46 -2.20 6.47
N PHE A 68 4.03 -1.21 5.78
CA PHE A 68 3.99 -1.17 4.32
C PHE A 68 4.81 -2.29 3.68
N ALA A 69 6.00 -2.58 4.20
CA ALA A 69 6.81 -3.72 3.74
C ALA A 69 6.06 -5.06 3.92
N ALA A 70 5.49 -5.31 5.11
CA ALA A 70 4.70 -6.52 5.36
C ALA A 70 3.48 -6.64 4.43
N HIS A 71 2.87 -5.51 4.07
CA HIS A 71 1.80 -5.48 3.09
C HIS A 71 2.27 -5.85 1.68
N LEU A 72 3.38 -5.27 1.22
CA LEU A 72 3.95 -5.58 -0.10
C LEU A 72 4.37 -7.06 -0.20
N GLU A 73 4.95 -7.62 0.85
CA GLU A 73 5.26 -9.06 0.92
C GLU A 73 3.99 -9.92 0.82
N ALA A 74 2.90 -9.51 1.48
CA ALA A 74 1.63 -10.21 1.38
C ALA A 74 1.00 -10.10 -0.02
N GLU A 75 1.06 -8.94 -0.68
CA GLU A 75 0.64 -8.77 -2.07
C GLU A 75 1.48 -9.64 -3.02
N GLN A 76 2.81 -9.65 -2.86
CA GLN A 76 3.69 -10.48 -3.67
C GLN A 76 3.32 -11.97 -3.57
N ARG A 77 3.09 -12.47 -2.35
CA ARG A 77 2.64 -13.86 -2.15
C ARG A 77 1.30 -14.16 -2.82
N ARG A 78 0.35 -13.22 -2.81
CA ARG A 78 -0.93 -13.38 -3.51
C ARG A 78 -0.75 -13.47 -5.02
N HIS A 79 0.04 -12.57 -5.60
CA HIS A 79 0.29 -12.57 -7.04
C HIS A 79 1.01 -13.83 -7.51
N ILE A 80 1.95 -14.37 -6.72
CA ILE A 80 2.60 -15.66 -7.02
C ILE A 80 1.57 -16.79 -7.07
N ALA A 81 0.73 -16.90 -6.03
CA ALA A 81 -0.29 -17.95 -5.97
C ALA A 81 -1.32 -17.83 -7.11
N GLU A 82 -1.70 -16.61 -7.49
CA GLU A 82 -2.59 -16.36 -8.62
C GLU A 82 -1.94 -16.76 -9.96
N ALA A 83 -0.66 -16.43 -10.16
CA ALA A 83 0.07 -16.83 -11.36
C ALA A 83 0.19 -18.36 -11.49
N GLU A 84 0.46 -19.07 -10.38
CA GLU A 84 0.50 -20.52 -10.33
C GLU A 84 -0.86 -21.14 -10.71
N LEU A 85 -1.95 -20.60 -10.15
CA LEU A 85 -3.32 -21.05 -10.46
C LEU A 85 -3.66 -20.84 -11.94
N LEU A 86 -3.31 -19.68 -12.51
CA LEU A 86 -3.54 -19.38 -13.91
C LEU A 86 -2.73 -20.30 -14.83
N SER A 87 -1.46 -20.58 -14.49
CA SER A 87 -0.62 -21.51 -15.25
C SER A 87 -1.22 -22.91 -15.27
N ALA A 88 -1.63 -23.44 -14.11
CA ALA A 88 -2.25 -24.75 -14.02
C ALA A 88 -3.55 -24.84 -14.84
N ARG A 89 -4.35 -23.76 -14.84
CA ARG A 89 -5.58 -23.69 -15.64
C ARG A 89 -5.31 -23.65 -17.13
N LEU A 90 -4.28 -22.93 -17.57
CA LEU A 90 -3.87 -22.90 -18.97
C LEU A 90 -3.40 -24.28 -19.46
N ASP A 91 -2.65 -25.01 -18.63
CA ASP A 91 -2.17 -26.34 -18.97
C ASP A 91 -3.30 -27.37 -19.07
N ALA A 92 -4.32 -27.26 -18.20
CA ALA A 92 -5.53 -28.09 -18.29
C ALA A 92 -6.29 -27.84 -19.61
N LEU A 93 -6.52 -26.56 -19.97
CA LEU A 93 -7.22 -26.20 -21.20
C LEU A 93 -6.48 -26.67 -22.45
N LYS A 94 -5.14 -26.62 -22.46
CA LYS A 94 -4.32 -27.13 -23.57
C LYS A 94 -4.47 -28.65 -23.74
N LYS A 95 -4.57 -29.40 -22.63
CA LYS A 95 -4.77 -30.86 -22.67
C LYS A 95 -6.17 -31.24 -23.15
N GLU A 96 -7.18 -30.43 -22.83
CA GLU A 96 -8.56 -30.64 -23.30
C GLU A 96 -8.74 -30.32 -24.80
N ALA A 97 -7.88 -29.46 -25.36
CA ALA A 97 -7.91 -29.05 -26.76
C ALA A 97 -7.05 -29.90 -27.71
N ALA A 98 -6.30 -30.87 -27.18
CA ALA A 98 -5.41 -31.78 -27.92
C ALA A 98 -6.04 -33.18 -28.05
#